data_AF-A0A285U6B4-F1
#
_entry.id   AF-A0A285U6B4-F1
#
_cell.length_a   1.000
_cell.length_b   1.000
_cell.length_c   1.000
_cell.angle_alpha   90.00
_cell.angle_beta   90.00
_cell.angle_gamma   90.00
#
_symmetry.space_group_name_H-M   'P 1'
#
loop_
_entity.id
_entity.type
_entity.pdbx_description
1 polymer ?
#
loop_
_entity_poly.entity_id
_entity_poly.type
_entity_poly.pdbx_seq_one_letter_code
_entity_poly.pdbx_strand_id
1 'polypeptide(L)'
;MSNSERQETPAEASALAESQVETSHLTRRTALGSLGVLAVGSSALASTATAQTGDNPVPQAGAVRDRYAIGLERLSAIDGRDGHAVVESLKEISPDFARYLIEFPFGDIYARPGLDLRPREIATIAALTALGNARPQLEVHIAAGLNVGLSQQEIIEIVMQMAVYAGFPAAINGLNAAKTVFDRHPTS
;
A
#
# COMPACT_ATOMS: atom_id res chain seq x y z
N MET A 1 46.56 -7.73 63.61
CA MET A 1 45.43 -7.55 62.68
C MET A 1 45.79 -8.29 61.40
N SER A 2 45.24 -9.50 61.22
CA SER A 2 45.42 -10.32 60.01
C SER A 2 44.08 -10.35 59.28
N ASN A 3 44.06 -9.89 58.04
CA ASN A 3 42.88 -9.82 57.19
C ASN A 3 42.75 -11.18 56.48
N SER A 4 41.72 -11.96 56.81
CA SER A 4 41.41 -13.23 56.13
C SER A 4 40.45 -12.94 54.99
N GLU A 5 40.96 -12.89 53.77
CA GLU A 5 40.14 -12.90 52.55
C GLU A 5 39.49 -14.28 52.43
N ARG A 6 38.16 -14.35 52.43
CA ARG A 6 37.42 -15.58 52.12
C ARG A 6 37.49 -15.81 50.62
N GLN A 7 38.09 -16.92 50.19
CA GLN A 7 37.95 -17.44 48.83
C GLN A 7 36.57 -18.07 48.68
N GLU A 8 35.79 -17.58 47.72
CA GLU A 8 34.51 -18.19 47.34
C GLU A 8 34.71 -19.60 46.80
N THR A 9 33.81 -20.49 47.17
CA THR A 9 33.89 -21.90 46.78
C THR A 9 33.39 -22.10 45.34
N PRO A 10 33.84 -23.13 44.62
CA PRO A 10 33.41 -23.40 43.24
C PRO A 10 31.88 -23.55 43.06
N ALA A 11 31.16 -23.91 44.13
CA ALA A 11 29.70 -24.01 44.12
C ALA A 11 29.01 -22.64 44.13
N GLU A 12 29.58 -21.64 44.82
CA GLU A 12 29.04 -20.27 44.89
C GLU A 12 29.23 -19.54 43.55
N ALA A 13 30.38 -19.74 42.88
CA ALA A 13 30.63 -19.20 41.54
C ALA A 13 29.68 -19.77 40.48
N SER A 14 29.27 -21.04 40.60
CA SER A 14 28.33 -21.69 39.67
C SER A 14 26.90 -21.16 39.85
N ALA A 15 26.45 -20.93 41.09
CA ALA A 15 25.14 -20.36 41.37
C ALA A 15 25.01 -18.90 40.88
N LEU A 16 26.10 -18.13 40.95
CA LEU A 16 26.18 -16.77 40.40
C LEU A 16 26.08 -16.76 38.87
N ALA A 17 26.70 -17.72 38.20
CA ALA A 17 26.64 -17.84 36.74
C ALA A 17 25.24 -18.23 36.23
N GLU A 18 24.54 -19.14 36.91
CA GLU A 18 23.17 -19.55 36.55
C GLU A 18 22.17 -18.40 36.74
N SER A 19 22.31 -17.62 37.82
CA SER A 19 21.53 -16.39 38.06
C SER A 19 21.75 -15.31 36.98
N GLN A 20 22.98 -15.17 36.48
CA GLN A 20 23.29 -14.22 35.40
C GLN A 20 22.76 -14.66 34.03
N VAL A 21 22.68 -15.97 33.76
CA VAL A 21 22.05 -16.49 32.54
C VAL A 21 20.54 -16.29 32.58
N GLU A 22 19.88 -16.53 33.72
CA GLU A 22 18.43 -16.38 33.87
C GLU A 22 17.97 -14.90 33.78
N THR A 23 18.77 -13.97 34.31
CA THR A 23 18.54 -12.51 34.16
C THR A 23 18.72 -12.01 32.72
N SER A 24 19.56 -12.66 31.91
CA SER A 24 19.75 -12.33 30.49
C SER A 24 18.53 -12.69 29.62
N HIS A 25 17.81 -13.76 29.98
CA HIS A 25 16.60 -14.21 29.27
C HIS A 25 15.36 -13.39 29.64
N LEU A 26 15.30 -12.85 30.86
CA LEU A 26 14.21 -11.97 31.30
C LEU A 26 14.31 -10.56 30.68
N THR A 27 15.53 -10.10 30.39
CA THR A 27 15.79 -8.76 29.82
C THR A 27 15.49 -8.66 28.31
N ARG A 28 15.31 -9.78 27.60
CA ARG A 28 14.96 -9.78 26.15
C ARG A 28 13.46 -9.77 25.83
N ARG A 29 12.56 -9.77 26.82
CA ARG A 29 11.10 -9.84 26.58
C ARG A 29 10.31 -8.54 26.80
N THR A 30 10.97 -7.41 27.03
CA THR A 30 10.32 -6.10 27.24
C THR A 30 10.91 -4.98 26.38
N ALA A 31 11.04 -5.25 25.08
CA ALA A 31 11.27 -4.22 24.06
C ALA A 31 10.19 -4.29 22.96
N LEU A 32 8.91 -4.31 23.37
CA LEU A 32 7.84 -3.76 22.52
C LEU A 32 7.85 -2.25 22.72
N GLY A 33 8.64 -1.55 21.91
CA GLY A 33 8.53 -0.12 21.74
C GLY A 33 7.20 0.19 21.04
N SER A 34 6.15 0.41 21.83
CA SER A 34 4.98 1.15 21.43
C SER A 34 5.42 2.56 21.03
N LEU A 35 5.56 2.82 19.73
CA LEU A 35 5.67 4.17 19.20
C LEU A 35 4.35 4.89 19.52
N GLY A 36 4.38 5.70 20.56
CA GLY A 36 3.31 6.60 20.92
C GLY A 36 3.14 7.64 19.82
N VAL A 37 2.00 7.60 19.14
CA VAL A 37 1.48 8.74 18.40
C VAL A 37 1.11 9.79 19.46
N LEU A 38 1.92 10.84 19.59
CA LEU A 38 1.56 12.01 20.38
C LEU A 38 0.31 12.64 19.75
N ALA A 39 -0.83 12.44 20.42
CA ALA A 39 -2.03 13.21 20.18
C ALA A 39 -1.77 14.66 20.58
N VAL A 40 -1.58 15.54 19.58
CA VAL A 40 -1.56 16.97 19.81
C VAL A 40 -3.00 17.42 19.95
N GLY A 41 -3.40 17.69 21.19
CA GLY A 41 -4.67 18.35 21.49
C GLY A 41 -4.65 19.77 20.95
N SER A 42 -5.70 20.15 20.22
CA SER A 42 -6.04 21.54 19.96
C SER A 42 -7.56 21.65 19.87
N SER A 43 -8.13 22.15 20.98
CA SER A 43 -9.33 22.97 21.10
C SER A 43 -10.37 22.90 19.98
N ALA A 44 -11.48 22.25 20.28
CA ALA A 44 -12.72 22.37 19.54
C ALA A 44 -13.29 23.80 19.64
N LEU A 45 -13.27 24.53 18.53
CA LEU A 45 -14.29 25.55 18.27
C LEU A 45 -15.48 24.82 17.65
N ALA A 46 -16.57 24.72 18.41
CA ALA A 46 -17.83 24.15 17.96
C ALA A 46 -18.42 25.02 16.84
N SER A 47 -18.17 24.63 15.59
CA SER A 47 -18.95 25.07 14.45
C SER A 47 -20.17 24.16 14.36
N THR A 48 -21.37 24.71 14.58
CA THR A 48 -22.64 24.02 14.32
C THR A 48 -22.85 23.92 12.81
N ALA A 49 -22.05 23.06 12.16
CA ALA A 49 -22.36 22.53 10.85
C ALA A 49 -23.43 21.45 11.06
N THR A 50 -24.66 21.75 10.66
CA THR A 50 -25.70 20.75 10.49
C THR A 50 -25.17 19.67 9.55
N ALA A 51 -24.79 18.53 10.11
CA ALA A 51 -24.56 17.33 9.34
C ALA A 51 -25.89 16.98 8.67
N GLN A 52 -26.06 17.41 7.43
CA GLN A 52 -26.98 16.74 6.53
C GLN A 52 -26.43 15.33 6.40
N THR A 53 -27.03 14.39 7.12
CA THR A 53 -27.04 12.98 6.76
C THR A 53 -27.58 12.93 5.35
N GLY A 54 -26.69 13.07 4.38
CA GLY A 54 -26.97 12.74 3.01
C GLY A 54 -27.27 11.26 3.00
N ASP A 55 -28.56 10.93 3.03
CA ASP A 55 -29.09 9.75 2.37
C ASP A 55 -28.63 9.87 0.91
N ASN A 56 -27.37 9.49 0.67
CA ASN A 56 -26.95 9.15 -0.67
C ASN A 56 -27.77 7.90 -0.98
N PRO A 57 -28.76 7.99 -1.90
CA PRO A 57 -29.55 6.82 -2.20
C PRO A 57 -28.59 5.72 -2.62
N VAL A 58 -28.66 4.57 -1.94
CA VAL A 58 -28.13 3.32 -2.48
C VAL A 58 -28.66 3.27 -3.92
N PRO A 59 -27.79 3.18 -4.94
CA PRO A 59 -28.23 3.17 -6.32
C PRO A 59 -29.35 2.14 -6.47
N GLN A 60 -30.58 2.63 -6.64
CA GLN A 60 -31.73 1.80 -6.92
C GLN A 60 -31.38 0.98 -8.16
N ALA A 61 -31.73 -0.30 -8.15
CA ALA A 61 -31.50 -1.26 -9.24
C ALA A 61 -32.23 -0.81 -10.52
N GLY A 62 -31.67 0.21 -11.18
CA GLY A 62 -32.19 0.88 -12.35
C GLY A 62 -31.35 0.49 -13.54
N ALA A 63 -31.88 -0.47 -14.32
CA ALA A 63 -31.24 -1.17 -15.43
C ALA A 63 -29.94 -1.87 -15.02
N VAL A 64 -29.92 -3.21 -15.13
CA VAL A 64 -28.65 -3.96 -15.13
C VAL A 64 -27.88 -3.50 -16.37
N ARG A 65 -27.14 -2.39 -16.25
CA ARG A 65 -26.14 -2.04 -17.24
C ARG A 65 -25.13 -3.17 -17.21
N ASP A 66 -24.77 -3.65 -18.38
CA ASP A 66 -23.80 -4.73 -18.49
C ASP A 66 -22.49 -4.28 -17.81
N ARG A 67 -22.20 -4.88 -16.65
CA ARG A 67 -20.99 -4.61 -15.85
C ARG A 67 -19.75 -4.75 -16.72
N TYR A 68 -19.79 -5.68 -17.66
CA TYR A 68 -18.72 -5.90 -18.62
C TYR A 68 -18.55 -4.70 -19.55
N ALA A 69 -19.63 -4.18 -20.14
CA ALA A 69 -19.56 -3.02 -21.03
C ALA A 69 -19.04 -1.76 -20.32
N ILE A 70 -19.53 -1.48 -19.10
CA ILE A 70 -19.01 -0.37 -18.28
C ILE A 70 -17.53 -0.58 -17.96
N GLY A 71 -17.18 -1.79 -17.54
CA GLY A 71 -15.81 -2.13 -17.20
C GLY A 71 -14.87 -1.96 -18.39
N LEU A 72 -15.29 -2.36 -19.59
CA LEU A 72 -14.49 -2.23 -20.80
C LEU A 72 -14.27 -0.76 -21.20
N GLU A 73 -15.29 0.09 -21.06
CA GLU A 73 -15.18 1.53 -21.28
C GLU A 73 -14.16 2.14 -20.30
N ARG A 74 -14.26 1.79 -19.02
CA ARG A 74 -13.37 2.31 -17.96
C ARG A 74 -11.93 1.81 -18.13
N LEU A 75 -11.72 0.51 -18.39
CA LEU A 75 -10.41 -0.06 -18.71
C LEU A 75 -9.75 0.72 -19.85
N SER A 76 -10.49 0.98 -20.92
CA SER A 76 -9.98 1.68 -22.09
C SER A 76 -9.58 3.13 -21.78
N ALA A 77 -10.35 3.81 -20.91
CA ALA A 77 -10.07 5.18 -20.49
C ALA A 77 -8.87 5.31 -19.54
N ILE A 78 -8.58 4.26 -18.75
CA ILE A 78 -7.55 4.27 -17.71
C ILE A 78 -6.25 3.65 -18.24
N ASP A 79 -6.30 2.36 -18.56
CA ASP A 79 -5.13 1.55 -18.88
C ASP A 79 -4.82 1.51 -20.39
N GLY A 80 -5.80 1.86 -21.22
CA GLY A 80 -5.66 1.86 -22.67
C GLY A 80 -5.12 0.53 -23.21
N ARG A 81 -4.11 0.59 -24.08
CA ARG A 81 -3.54 -0.60 -24.74
C ARG A 81 -2.98 -1.63 -23.74
N ASP A 82 -2.37 -1.19 -22.66
CA ASP A 82 -1.69 -2.10 -21.72
C ASP A 82 -2.71 -2.91 -20.92
N GLY A 83 -3.82 -2.30 -20.50
CA GLY A 83 -4.92 -3.01 -19.86
C GLY A 83 -5.58 -4.05 -20.77
N HIS A 84 -5.79 -3.72 -22.04
CA HIS A 84 -6.30 -4.68 -23.03
C HIS A 84 -5.34 -5.86 -23.24
N ALA A 85 -4.04 -5.62 -23.25
CA ALA A 85 -3.04 -6.70 -23.36
C ALA A 85 -3.09 -7.66 -22.16
N VAL A 86 -3.27 -7.13 -20.94
CA VAL A 86 -3.45 -7.96 -19.74
C VAL A 86 -4.70 -8.83 -19.86
N VAL A 87 -5.84 -8.24 -20.25
CA VAL A 87 -7.10 -8.97 -20.44
C VAL A 87 -6.93 -10.09 -21.46
N GLU A 88 -6.32 -9.82 -22.60
CA GLU A 88 -6.19 -10.82 -23.67
C GLU A 88 -5.29 -11.98 -23.23
N SER A 89 -4.17 -11.69 -22.56
CA SER A 89 -3.29 -12.74 -22.02
C SER A 89 -4.01 -13.64 -21.01
N LEU A 90 -4.93 -13.08 -20.22
CA LEU A 90 -5.72 -13.84 -19.27
C LEU A 90 -6.80 -14.69 -19.94
N LYS A 91 -7.38 -14.26 -21.08
CA LYS A 91 -8.38 -15.07 -21.78
C LYS A 91 -7.83 -16.39 -22.28
N GLU A 92 -6.57 -16.41 -22.72
CA GLU A 92 -5.89 -17.64 -23.14
C GLU A 92 -5.76 -18.67 -22.00
N ILE A 93 -5.67 -18.19 -20.76
CA ILE A 93 -5.52 -19.00 -19.55
C ILE A 93 -6.88 -19.35 -18.95
N SER A 94 -7.73 -18.34 -18.76
CA SER A 94 -9.05 -18.42 -18.14
C SER A 94 -9.94 -17.25 -18.63
N PRO A 95 -10.85 -17.52 -19.59
CA PRO A 95 -11.80 -16.52 -20.07
C PRO A 95 -12.67 -15.91 -18.95
N ASP A 96 -13.06 -16.72 -17.97
CA ASP A 96 -13.88 -16.27 -16.83
C ASP A 96 -13.10 -15.31 -15.95
N PHE A 97 -11.82 -15.57 -15.70
CA PHE A 97 -11.00 -14.67 -14.90
C PHE A 97 -10.73 -13.34 -15.63
N ALA A 98 -10.50 -13.39 -16.94
CA ALA A 98 -10.41 -12.17 -17.76
C ALA A 98 -11.72 -11.36 -17.71
N ARG A 99 -12.88 -12.03 -17.67
CA ARG A 99 -14.18 -11.37 -17.48
C ARG A 99 -14.27 -10.73 -16.09
N TYR A 100 -13.87 -11.43 -15.03
CA TYR A 100 -13.90 -10.87 -13.66
C TYR A 100 -13.03 -9.62 -13.52
N LEU A 101 -11.86 -9.60 -14.17
CA LEU A 101 -10.97 -8.45 -14.18
C LEU A 101 -11.62 -7.20 -14.81
N ILE A 102 -12.50 -7.38 -15.78
CA ILE A 102 -13.26 -6.28 -16.40
C ILE A 102 -14.45 -5.89 -15.52
N GLU A 103 -15.27 -6.85 -15.13
CA GLU A 103 -16.53 -6.55 -14.45
C GLU A 103 -16.36 -5.96 -13.06
N PHE A 104 -15.44 -6.51 -12.25
CA PHE A 104 -15.38 -6.14 -10.85
C PHE A 104 -14.53 -4.89 -10.61
N PRO A 105 -13.21 -4.85 -10.90
CA PRO A 105 -12.42 -3.64 -10.77
C PRO A 105 -13.02 -2.48 -11.56
N PHE A 106 -13.23 -2.64 -12.87
CA PHE A 106 -13.62 -1.51 -13.72
C PHE A 106 -15.13 -1.26 -13.73
N GLY A 107 -15.93 -2.33 -13.85
CA GLY A 107 -17.39 -2.24 -13.92
C GLY A 107 -18.03 -1.85 -12.59
N ASP A 108 -17.47 -2.28 -11.45
CA ASP A 108 -18.02 -1.97 -10.13
C ASP A 108 -17.20 -0.93 -9.37
N ILE A 109 -15.89 -1.12 -9.19
CA ILE A 109 -15.09 -0.30 -8.25
C ILE A 109 -14.69 1.07 -8.83
N TYR A 110 -14.15 1.10 -10.04
CA TYR A 110 -13.77 2.35 -10.73
C TYR A 110 -14.98 3.12 -11.26
N ALA A 111 -16.11 2.44 -11.48
CA ALA A 111 -17.36 3.09 -11.89
C ALA A 111 -18.06 3.85 -10.75
N ARG A 112 -17.67 3.62 -9.48
CA ARG A 112 -18.30 4.30 -8.33
C ARG A 112 -18.06 5.81 -8.35
N PRO A 113 -19.07 6.61 -8.01
CA PRO A 113 -18.86 8.04 -7.75
C PRO A 113 -18.05 8.23 -6.46
N GLY A 114 -17.48 9.42 -6.29
CA GLY A 114 -16.82 9.86 -5.05
C GLY A 114 -15.32 10.11 -5.18
N LEU A 115 -14.63 9.40 -6.08
CA LEU A 115 -13.25 9.68 -6.46
C LEU A 115 -13.09 9.62 -7.97
N ASP A 116 -12.44 10.64 -8.53
CA ASP A 116 -12.01 10.67 -9.93
C ASP A 116 -10.88 9.67 -10.18
N LEU A 117 -10.47 9.50 -11.44
CA LEU A 117 -9.47 8.51 -11.83
C LEU A 117 -8.06 8.82 -11.28
N ARG A 118 -7.65 10.10 -11.28
CA ARG A 118 -6.34 10.51 -10.73
C ARG A 118 -6.10 10.00 -9.30
N PRO A 119 -6.95 10.30 -8.29
CA PRO A 119 -6.72 9.81 -6.93
C PRO A 119 -6.80 8.28 -6.80
N ARG A 120 -7.52 7.59 -7.69
CA ARG A 120 -7.55 6.12 -7.72
C ARG A 120 -6.21 5.56 -8.18
N GLU A 121 -5.64 6.09 -9.25
CA GLU A 121 -4.30 5.66 -9.70
C GLU A 121 -3.22 6.02 -8.67
N ILE A 122 -3.30 7.17 -8.00
CA ILE A 122 -2.40 7.51 -6.89
C ILE A 122 -2.44 6.40 -5.82
N ALA A 123 -3.64 6.01 -5.39
CA ALA A 123 -3.82 4.96 -4.38
C ALA A 123 -3.30 3.60 -4.86
N THR A 124 -3.57 3.23 -6.11
CA THR A 124 -3.13 1.97 -6.70
C THR A 124 -1.61 1.89 -6.84
N ILE A 125 -0.96 2.94 -7.35
CA ILE A 125 0.50 3.03 -7.46
C ILE A 125 1.15 2.94 -6.08
N ALA A 126 0.62 3.66 -5.09
CA ALA A 126 1.11 3.59 -3.71
C ALA A 126 1.00 2.17 -3.14
N ALA A 127 -0.17 1.52 -3.30
CA ALA A 127 -0.42 0.18 -2.80
C ALA A 127 0.49 -0.87 -3.45
N LEU A 128 0.64 -0.84 -4.78
CA LEU A 128 1.50 -1.77 -5.52
C LEU A 128 2.98 -1.56 -5.20
N THR A 129 3.40 -0.31 -5.01
CA THR A 129 4.75 0.00 -4.54
C THR A 129 4.97 -0.58 -3.14
N ALA A 130 4.03 -0.37 -2.22
CA ALA A 130 4.13 -0.87 -0.85
C ALA A 130 4.14 -2.42 -0.78
N LEU A 131 3.43 -3.10 -1.68
CA LEU A 131 3.50 -4.57 -1.81
C LEU A 131 4.91 -5.05 -2.20
N GLY A 132 5.65 -4.27 -2.99
CA GLY A 132 7.07 -4.47 -3.30
C GLY A 132 7.40 -5.65 -4.22
N ASN A 133 6.43 -6.47 -4.59
CA ASN A 133 6.60 -7.69 -5.40
C ASN A 133 5.69 -7.78 -6.65
N ALA A 134 4.85 -6.77 -6.89
CA ALA A 134 3.87 -6.74 -7.99
C ALA A 134 4.33 -5.84 -9.16
N ARG A 135 5.59 -5.99 -9.58
CA ARG A 135 6.21 -5.09 -10.57
C ARG A 135 5.44 -5.00 -11.90
N PRO A 136 4.98 -6.10 -12.54
CA PRO A 136 4.24 -5.99 -13.80
C PRO A 136 2.96 -5.15 -13.67
N GLN A 137 2.23 -5.30 -12.56
CA GLN A 137 1.02 -4.54 -12.27
C GLN A 137 1.35 -3.07 -11.98
N LEU A 138 2.44 -2.82 -11.25
CA LEU A 138 2.90 -1.46 -10.98
C LEU A 138 3.26 -0.73 -12.28
N GLU A 139 3.93 -1.38 -13.22
CA GLU A 139 4.25 -0.77 -14.53
C GLU A 139 2.98 -0.39 -15.30
N VAL A 140 1.94 -1.26 -15.32
CA VAL A 140 0.64 -0.96 -15.93
C VAL A 140 -0.02 0.26 -15.30
N HIS A 141 -0.07 0.32 -13.95
CA HIS A 141 -0.72 1.42 -13.25
C HIS A 141 0.08 2.73 -13.27
N ILE A 142 1.40 2.68 -13.42
CA ILE A 142 2.20 3.89 -13.67
C ILE A 142 1.86 4.47 -15.06
N ALA A 143 1.74 3.62 -16.09
CA ALA A 143 1.33 4.06 -17.42
C ALA A 143 -0.12 4.60 -17.41
N ALA A 144 -1.03 3.93 -16.70
CA ALA A 144 -2.39 4.40 -16.48
C ALA A 144 -2.43 5.75 -15.76
N GLY A 145 -1.60 5.92 -14.72
CA GLY A 145 -1.40 7.18 -14.01
C GLY A 145 -1.06 8.33 -14.96
N LEU A 146 -0.12 8.12 -15.88
CA LEU A 146 0.22 9.09 -16.92
C LEU A 146 -0.97 9.39 -17.84
N ASN A 147 -1.71 8.36 -18.28
CA ASN A 147 -2.88 8.51 -19.15
C ASN A 147 -3.99 9.34 -18.50
N VAL A 148 -4.22 9.18 -17.20
CA VAL A 148 -5.20 9.98 -16.44
C VAL A 148 -4.64 11.33 -15.96
N GLY A 149 -3.43 11.67 -16.41
CA GLY A 149 -2.82 12.99 -16.32
C GLY A 149 -1.83 13.21 -15.19
N LEU A 150 -1.45 12.17 -14.42
CA LEU A 150 -0.37 12.33 -13.44
C LEU A 150 0.93 12.66 -14.18
N SER A 151 1.73 13.56 -13.61
CA SER A 151 3.07 13.83 -14.11
C SER A 151 4.06 12.76 -13.62
N GLN A 152 5.19 12.61 -14.32
CA GLN A 152 6.28 11.75 -13.84
C GLN A 152 6.74 12.16 -12.43
N GLN A 153 6.78 13.46 -12.14
CA GLN A 153 7.16 13.96 -10.81
C GLN A 153 6.16 13.54 -9.74
N GLU A 154 4.84 13.67 -9.98
CA GLU A 154 3.81 13.22 -9.04
C GLU A 154 3.95 11.71 -8.75
N ILE A 155 4.24 10.89 -9.77
CA ILE A 155 4.47 9.46 -9.60
C ILE A 155 5.71 9.18 -8.75
N ILE A 156 6.82 9.91 -9.00
CA ILE A 156 8.04 9.80 -8.20
C ILE A 156 7.76 10.15 -6.74
N GLU A 157 7.02 11.23 -6.45
CA GLU A 157 6.64 11.61 -5.07
C GLU A 157 5.84 10.50 -4.36
N ILE A 158 4.86 9.91 -5.05
CA ILE A 158 4.03 8.82 -4.50
C ILE A 158 4.92 7.63 -4.12
N VAL A 159 5.83 7.22 -5.01
CA VAL A 159 6.73 6.09 -4.79
C VAL A 159 7.74 6.38 -3.68
N MET A 160 8.34 7.58 -3.66
CA MET A 160 9.27 7.99 -2.61
C MET A 160 8.61 7.99 -1.23
N GLN A 161 7.37 8.47 -1.14
CA GLN A 161 6.62 8.47 0.12
C GLN A 161 6.44 7.05 0.68
N MET A 162 6.37 6.02 -0.19
CA MET A 162 6.27 4.63 0.27
C MET A 162 7.53 4.12 0.98
N ALA A 163 8.68 4.81 0.88
CA ALA A 163 9.85 4.48 1.70
C ALA A 163 9.55 4.63 3.21
N VAL A 164 8.63 5.54 3.57
CA VAL A 164 8.20 5.76 4.97
C VAL A 164 7.33 4.61 5.47
N TYR A 165 6.44 4.08 4.63
CA TYR A 165 5.43 3.10 5.05
C TYR A 165 5.83 1.64 4.79
N ALA A 166 6.64 1.39 3.76
CA ALA A 166 7.02 0.04 3.30
C ALA A 166 8.55 -0.15 3.23
N GLY A 167 9.34 0.87 3.56
CA GLY A 167 10.80 0.81 3.57
C GLY A 167 11.45 1.06 2.20
N PHE A 168 12.75 1.37 2.24
CA PHE A 168 13.55 1.68 1.05
C PHE A 168 13.55 0.58 -0.03
N PRO A 169 13.61 -0.72 0.28
CA PRO A 169 13.60 -1.76 -0.76
C PRO A 169 12.35 -1.70 -1.67
N ALA A 170 11.17 -1.49 -1.07
CA ALA A 170 9.91 -1.38 -1.82
C ALA A 170 9.91 -0.12 -2.71
N ALA A 171 10.32 1.03 -2.16
CA ALA A 171 10.43 2.27 -2.92
C ALA A 171 11.45 2.20 -4.06
N ILE A 172 12.62 1.57 -3.85
CA ILE A 172 13.63 1.36 -4.90
C ILE A 172 13.07 0.49 -6.04
N ASN A 173 12.37 -0.60 -5.70
CA ASN A 173 11.70 -1.43 -6.70
C ASN A 173 10.66 -0.62 -7.49
N GLY A 174 9.90 0.23 -6.80
CA GLY A 174 8.93 1.13 -7.43
C GLY A 174 9.58 2.15 -8.37
N LEU A 175 10.69 2.78 -7.96
CA LEU A 175 11.42 3.75 -8.81
C LEU A 175 12.01 3.07 -10.05
N ASN A 176 12.49 1.83 -9.93
CA ASN A 176 12.96 1.05 -11.06
C ASN A 176 11.82 0.73 -12.05
N ALA A 177 10.63 0.41 -11.55
CA ALA A 177 9.44 0.23 -12.38
C ALA A 177 9.04 1.55 -13.07
N ALA A 178 9.02 2.66 -12.33
CA ALA A 178 8.72 3.99 -12.86
C ALA A 178 9.68 4.38 -13.98
N LYS A 179 10.99 4.24 -13.76
CA LYS A 179 12.01 4.48 -14.81
C LYS A 179 11.72 3.67 -16.07
N THR A 180 11.39 2.39 -15.92
CA THR A 180 11.10 1.48 -17.04
C THR A 180 9.92 1.99 -17.88
N VAL A 181 8.88 2.55 -17.25
CA VAL A 181 7.73 3.13 -17.96
C VAL A 181 8.09 4.47 -18.58
N PHE A 182 8.79 5.34 -17.86
CA PHE A 182 9.19 6.66 -18.36
C PHE A 182 10.10 6.58 -19.59
N ASP A 183 10.99 5.58 -19.66
CA ASP A 183 11.81 5.33 -20.84
C ASP A 183 10.96 5.00 -22.10
N ARG A 184 9.75 4.43 -21.92
CA ARG A 184 8.79 4.13 -23.02
C ARG A 184 7.87 5.32 -23.32
N HIS A 185 7.75 6.27 -22.38
CA HIS A 185 6.93 7.49 -22.48
C HIS A 185 7.78 8.75 -22.24
N PRO A 186 8.76 9.05 -23.12
CA PRO A 186 9.56 10.26 -22.97
C PRO A 186 8.64 11.48 -23.03
N THR A 187 8.69 12.33 -22.00
CA THR A 187 8.00 13.62 -21.96
C THR A 187 8.34 14.41 -23.23
N SER A 188 7.31 14.82 -23.98
CA SER A 188 7.47 15.81 -25.06
C SER A 188 7.83 17.17 -24.49
#